data_AF-A0A8B6CR67-F1
#
_entry.id   AF-A0A8B6CR67-F1
#
_cell.length_a   1.000
_cell.length_b   1.000
_cell.length_c   1.000
_cell.angle_alpha   90.00
_cell.angle_beta   90.00
_cell.angle_gamma   90.00
#
_symmetry.space_group_name_H-M   'P 1'
#
loop_
_entity.id
_entity.type
_entity.pdbx_description
1 polymer ?
#
loop_
_entity_poly.entity_id
_entity_poly.type
_entity_poly.pdbx_seq_one_letter_code
_entity_poly.pdbx_strand_id
1 'polypeptide(L)'
;MDFRGIGKEIKWARMKSNQEENEAEEAVKEAETRLKHSVIVGVTAVGRQGFGMTTKPRWDTANEKGRRELVQQEIRQMEEESRNVKAVGMKQQDSWLKN
;
A
#
# COMPACT_ATOMS: atom_id res chain seq x y z
N MET A 1 -3.38 -29.07 -35.32
CA MET A 1 -3.27 -27.82 -34.53
C MET A 1 -4.45 -27.77 -33.58
N ASP A 2 -4.23 -27.98 -32.28
CA ASP A 2 -5.30 -28.05 -31.28
C ASP A 2 -5.68 -26.66 -30.76
N PHE A 3 -6.66 -26.03 -31.41
CA PHE A 3 -7.17 -24.69 -31.07
C PHE A 3 -7.93 -24.63 -29.73
N ARG A 4 -8.29 -25.78 -29.13
CA ARG A 4 -9.03 -25.88 -27.86
C ARG A 4 -8.19 -25.51 -26.62
N GLY A 5 -6.87 -25.66 -26.68
CA GLY A 5 -5.96 -25.27 -25.58
C GLY A 5 -5.75 -23.76 -25.51
N ILE A 6 -5.53 -23.14 -26.67
CA ILE A 6 -5.20 -21.71 -26.82
C ILE A 6 -6.31 -20.82 -26.22
N GLY A 7 -7.58 -21.16 -26.45
CA GLY A 7 -8.71 -20.40 -25.89
C GLY A 7 -8.80 -20.41 -24.36
N LYS A 8 -8.34 -21.48 -23.71
CA LYS A 8 -8.34 -21.58 -22.23
C LYS A 8 -7.23 -20.72 -21.63
N GLU A 9 -6.05 -20.72 -22.23
CA GLU A 9 -4.93 -19.88 -21.79
C GLU A 9 -5.24 -18.39 -21.97
N ILE A 10 -5.84 -17.98 -23.08
CA ILE A 10 -6.25 -16.59 -23.32
C ILE A 10 -7.25 -16.14 -22.27
N LYS A 11 -8.27 -16.97 -21.96
CA LYS A 11 -9.26 -16.66 -20.93
C LYS A 11 -8.63 -16.53 -19.55
N TRP A 12 -7.66 -17.39 -19.22
CA TRP A 12 -6.95 -17.33 -17.95
C TRP A 12 -6.07 -16.09 -17.82
N ALA A 13 -5.32 -15.75 -18.88
CA ALA A 13 -4.50 -14.54 -18.92
C ALA A 13 -5.35 -13.27 -18.74
N ARG A 14 -6.50 -13.20 -19.42
CA ARG A 14 -7.49 -12.10 -19.29
C ARG A 14 -8.06 -12.01 -17.86
N MET A 15 -8.32 -13.15 -17.23
CA MET A 15 -8.84 -13.16 -15.87
C MET A 15 -7.80 -12.67 -14.87
N LYS A 16 -6.54 -13.11 -15.01
CA LYS A 16 -5.43 -12.62 -14.19
C LYS A 16 -5.17 -11.13 -14.37
N SER A 17 -5.17 -10.62 -15.61
CA SER A 17 -4.98 -9.19 -15.85
C SER A 17 -6.06 -8.35 -15.16
N ASN A 18 -7.32 -8.79 -15.23
CA ASN A 18 -8.42 -8.11 -14.54
C ASN A 18 -8.27 -8.16 -13.02
N GLN A 19 -7.74 -9.26 -12.47
CA GLN A 19 -7.48 -9.38 -11.04
C GLN A 19 -6.39 -8.41 -10.60
N GLU A 20 -5.25 -8.37 -11.31
CA GLU A 20 -4.15 -7.44 -11.03
C GLU A 20 -4.59 -5.97 -11.13
N GLU A 21 -5.45 -5.65 -12.10
CA GLU A 21 -6.04 -4.32 -12.25
C GLU A 21 -6.97 -3.96 -11.08
N ASN A 22 -7.82 -4.89 -10.64
CA ASN A 22 -8.68 -4.68 -9.47
C ASN A 22 -7.88 -4.46 -8.19
N GLU A 23 -6.83 -5.26 -7.96
CA GLU A 23 -5.95 -5.12 -6.80
C GLU A 23 -5.22 -3.76 -6.82
N ALA A 24 -4.77 -3.32 -7.99
CA ALA A 24 -4.13 -2.01 -8.15
C ALA A 24 -5.10 -0.86 -7.88
N GLU A 25 -6.34 -0.93 -8.37
CA GLU A 25 -7.37 0.06 -8.06
C GLU A 25 -7.73 0.11 -6.57
N GLU A 26 -7.79 -1.05 -5.92
CA GLU A 26 -8.11 -1.15 -4.50
C GLU A 26 -7.04 -0.51 -3.64
N ALA A 27 -5.76 -0.77 -3.94
CA ALA A 27 -4.63 -0.14 -3.26
C ALA A 27 -4.66 1.40 -3.38
N VAL A 28 -5.02 1.93 -4.55
CA VAL A 28 -5.17 3.37 -4.76
C VAL A 28 -6.33 3.94 -3.92
N LYS A 29 -7.49 3.26 -3.92
CA LYS A 29 -8.66 3.69 -3.13
C LYS A 29 -8.38 3.67 -1.63
N GLU A 30 -7.67 2.66 -1.15
CA GLU A 30 -7.25 2.56 0.26
C GLU A 30 -6.31 3.69 0.62
N ALA A 31 -5.26 3.93 -0.17
CA ALA A 31 -4.31 5.01 0.03
C ALA A 31 -5.00 6.39 0.04
N GLU A 32 -5.91 6.66 -0.89
CA GLU A 32 -6.69 7.91 -0.88
C GLU A 32 -7.54 8.05 0.40
N THR A 33 -8.14 6.96 0.87
CA THR A 33 -8.98 6.98 2.08
C THR A 33 -8.12 7.28 3.30
N ARG A 34 -6.93 6.69 3.40
CA ARG A 34 -5.95 6.97 4.45
C ARG A 34 -5.47 8.41 4.44
N LEU A 35 -5.17 8.96 3.25
CA LEU A 35 -4.79 10.35 3.07
C LEU A 35 -5.91 11.30 3.49
N LYS A 36 -7.16 11.04 3.09
CA LYS A 36 -8.34 11.84 3.51
C LYS A 36 -8.55 11.76 5.02
N HIS A 37 -8.40 10.58 5.61
CA HIS A 37 -8.48 10.39 7.05
C HIS A 37 -7.38 11.16 7.80
N SER A 38 -6.16 11.22 7.24
CA SER A 38 -5.04 11.98 7.82
C SER A 38 -5.33 13.49 7.90
N VAL A 39 -6.17 14.02 7.01
CA VAL A 39 -6.59 15.44 7.05
C VAL A 39 -7.48 15.74 8.25
N ILE A 40 -8.31 14.76 8.66
CA ILE A 40 -9.24 14.87 9.78
C ILE A 40 -8.49 14.72 11.11
N VAL A 41 -7.67 13.66 11.20
CA VAL A 41 -6.92 13.33 12.43
C VAL A 41 -5.72 14.25 12.63
N GLY A 42 -5.18 14.81 11.55
CA GLY A 42 -3.93 15.55 11.57
C GLY A 42 -2.71 14.64 11.67
N VAL A 43 -1.54 15.24 11.93
CA VAL A 43 -0.29 14.50 12.09
C VAL A 43 -0.29 13.80 13.45
N THR A 44 -0.32 12.47 13.44
CA THR A 44 -0.18 11.65 14.65
C THR A 44 1.27 11.65 15.13
N ALA A 45 1.50 11.96 16.40
CA ALA A 45 2.83 11.82 17.01
C ALA A 45 3.24 10.35 17.10
N VAL A 46 4.44 10.01 16.65
CA VAL A 46 5.00 8.66 16.75
C VAL A 46 6.11 8.64 17.81
N GLY A 47 6.02 7.73 18.78
CA GLY A 47 7.02 7.59 19.85
C GLY A 47 7.06 8.82 20.77
N ARG A 48 8.23 9.47 20.85
CA ARG A 48 8.46 10.68 21.68
C ARG A 48 8.46 11.97 20.85
N GLN A 49 7.86 11.97 19.67
CA GLN A 49 7.75 13.17 18.84
C GLN A 49 6.86 14.22 19.53
N GLY A 50 7.34 15.46 19.59
CA GLY A 50 6.57 16.60 20.05
C GLY A 50 5.67 17.18 18.96
N PHE A 51 4.79 18.11 19.35
CA PHE A 51 3.97 18.86 18.40
C PHE A 51 4.83 19.62 17.39
N GLY A 52 4.45 19.58 16.11
CA GLY A 52 5.14 20.30 15.04
C GLY A 52 6.46 19.67 14.56
N MET A 53 6.90 18.55 15.14
CA MET A 53 8.15 17.87 14.75
C MET A 53 8.07 17.25 13.33
N THR A 54 6.87 16.96 12.85
CA THR A 54 6.66 16.36 11.54
C THR A 54 5.59 17.16 10.79
N THR A 55 5.97 17.69 9.64
CA THR A 55 5.04 18.29 8.69
C THR A 55 4.73 17.26 7.62
N LYS A 56 3.49 16.79 7.56
CA LYS A 56 3.02 15.95 6.45
C LYS A 56 2.32 16.82 5.40
N PRO A 57 2.57 16.59 4.10
CA PRO A 57 1.83 17.24 3.03
C PRO A 57 0.34 16.86 3.12
N ARG A 58 -0.55 17.84 2.91
CA ARG A 58 -1.98 17.70 3.16
C ARG A 58 -2.75 17.44 1.85
N TRP A 59 -3.63 16.44 1.87
CA TRP A 59 -4.38 15.99 0.69
C TRP A 59 -5.31 17.07 0.10
N ASP A 60 -5.96 17.85 0.96
CA ASP A 60 -6.94 18.87 0.57
C ASP A 60 -6.29 20.08 -0.13
N THR A 61 -5.07 20.45 0.26
CA THR A 61 -4.30 21.55 -0.34
C THR A 61 -3.46 21.15 -1.55
N ALA A 62 -3.36 19.85 -1.86
CA ALA A 62 -2.50 19.37 -2.94
C ALA A 62 -3.16 19.54 -4.32
N ASN A 63 -2.37 20.01 -5.30
CA ASN A 63 -2.72 20.00 -6.72
C ASN A 63 -2.83 18.57 -7.26
N GLU A 64 -3.41 18.37 -8.45
CA GLU A 64 -3.62 17.04 -9.04
C GLU A 64 -2.32 16.21 -9.14
N LYS A 65 -1.21 16.81 -9.61
CA LYS A 65 0.10 16.16 -9.63
C LYS A 65 0.56 15.78 -8.22
N GLY A 66 0.40 16.68 -7.25
CA GLY A 66 0.75 16.44 -5.86
C GLY A 66 -0.09 15.32 -5.24
N ARG A 67 -1.39 15.22 -5.57
CA ARG A 67 -2.25 14.12 -5.13
C ARG A 67 -1.75 12.77 -5.63
N ARG A 68 -1.35 12.68 -6.90
CA ARG A 68 -0.77 11.45 -7.46
C ARG A 68 0.52 11.05 -6.74
N GLU A 69 1.39 12.01 -6.47
CA GLU A 69 2.63 11.78 -5.71
C GLU A 69 2.33 11.32 -4.27
N LEU A 70 1.32 11.91 -3.61
CA LEU A 70 0.89 11.52 -2.28
C LEU A 70 0.34 10.10 -2.24
N VAL A 71 -0.50 9.73 -3.21
CA VAL A 71 -1.03 8.35 -3.30
C VAL A 71 0.13 7.36 -3.47
N GLN A 72 1.08 7.63 -4.35
CA GLN A 72 2.22 6.74 -4.56
C GLN A 72 3.10 6.60 -3.30
N GLN A 73 3.32 7.71 -2.58
CA GLN A 73 4.06 7.68 -1.32
C GLN A 73 3.32 6.89 -0.24
N GLU A 74 2.00 7.06 -0.13
CA GLU A 74 1.19 6.34 0.86
C GLU A 74 1.15 4.83 0.56
N ILE A 75 0.98 4.44 -0.71
CA ILE A 75 1.06 3.02 -1.13
C ILE A 75 2.42 2.43 -0.73
N ARG A 76 3.51 3.14 -1.02
CA ARG A 76 4.86 2.71 -0.63
C ARG A 76 4.99 2.55 0.88
N GLN A 77 4.39 3.46 1.66
CA GLN A 77 4.41 3.39 3.12
C GLN A 77 3.60 2.19 3.64
N MET A 78 2.44 1.91 3.07
CA MET A 78 1.65 0.71 3.38
C MET A 78 2.41 -0.59 3.09
N GLU A 79 3.12 -0.65 1.96
CA GLU A 79 3.98 -1.80 1.63
C GLU A 79 5.16 -1.94 2.62
N GLU A 80 5.76 -0.83 3.03
CA GLU A 80 6.83 -0.82 4.02
C GLU A 80 6.35 -1.26 5.40
N GLU A 81 5.16 -0.84 5.82
CA GLU A 81 4.49 -1.33 7.03
C GLU A 81 4.28 -2.85 6.95
N SER A 82 3.76 -3.37 5.83
CA SER A 82 3.57 -4.81 5.61
C SER A 82 4.89 -5.59 5.66
N ARG A 83 5.96 -5.04 5.05
CA ARG A 83 7.31 -5.63 5.12
C ARG A 83 7.86 -5.63 6.55
N ASN A 84 7.68 -4.54 7.28
CA ASN A 84 8.13 -4.43 8.68
C ASN A 84 7.42 -5.44 9.58
N VAL A 85 6.10 -5.61 9.43
CA VAL A 85 5.33 -6.62 10.16
C VAL A 85 5.86 -8.02 9.87
N LYS A 86 6.11 -8.36 8.59
CA LYS A 86 6.70 -9.65 8.21
C LYS A 86 8.09 -9.86 8.82
N ALA A 87 8.95 -8.85 8.77
CA ALA A 87 10.30 -8.92 9.33
C ALA A 87 10.30 -9.14 10.84
N VAL A 88 9.42 -8.45 11.58
CA VAL A 88 9.24 -8.67 13.02
C VAL A 88 8.72 -10.08 13.30
N GLY A 89 7.75 -10.57 12.52
CA GLY A 89 7.23 -11.93 12.64
C GLY A 89 8.31 -13.01 12.44
N MET A 90 9.15 -12.86 11.41
CA MET A 90 10.27 -13.78 11.16
C MET A 90 11.29 -13.78 12.30
N LYS A 91 11.64 -12.60 12.84
CA LYS A 91 12.54 -12.50 14.01
C LYS A 91 12.01 -13.29 15.20
N GLN A 92 10.68 -13.31 15.40
CA GLN A 92 10.04 -14.06 16.48
C GLN A 92 10.07 -15.58 16.25
N GLN A 93 10.00 -16.03 14.99
CA GLN A 93 10.05 -17.45 14.63
C GLN A 93 11.40 -18.11 14.96
N ASP A 94 12.53 -17.40 14.88
CA ASP A 94 13.84 -17.97 15.22
C ASP A 94 14.23 -17.80 16.70
N SER A 95 13.35 -17.21 17.51
CA SER A 95 13.65 -16.90 18.91
C SER A 95 13.79 -18.15 19.79
N TRP A 96 13.24 -19.30 19.38
CA TRP A 96 13.35 -20.57 20.12
C TRP A 96 14.52 -21.46 19.67
N LEU A 97 15.30 -21.05 18.66
CA LEU A 97 16.50 -21.75 18.19
C LEU A 97 17.81 -21.24 18.80
N LYS A 98 17.75 -20.17 19.61
CA LYS A 98 18.91 -19.62 20.31
C LYS A 98 19.00 -20.22 21.73
N ASN A 99 19.79 -21.29 21.85
CA ASN A 99 20.40 -21.73 23.11
C ASN A 99 21.76 -21.04 23.31
#